data_AF-A0A2W0H1V4-F1
#
_entry.id   AF-A0A2W0H1V4-F1
#
_cell.length_a   1.000
_cell.length_b   1.000
_cell.length_c   1.000
_cell.angle_alpha   90.00
_cell.angle_beta   90.00
_cell.angle_gamma   90.00
#
_symmetry.space_group_name_H-M   'P 1'
#
loop_
_entity.id
_entity.type
_entity.pdbx_description
1 polymer ?
#
loop_
_entity_poly.entity_id
_entity_poly.type
_entity_poly.pdbx_seq_one_letter_code
_entity_poly.pdbx_strand_id
1 'polypeptide(L)' 'MFMLILFFIITAVSIFMMIRKKQGLWLTVPVAAMFAYVVIEIAMVPAPFGETVRFIFSLQ' A
#
# COMPACT_ATOMS: atom_id res chain seq x y z
N MET A 1 -11.70 -9.22 -4.72
CA MET A 1 -12.40 -9.66 -3.49
C MET A 1 -11.43 -10.23 -2.44
N PHE A 2 -10.56 -11.18 -2.80
CA PHE A 2 -9.53 -11.74 -1.90
C PHE A 2 -8.63 -10.66 -1.26
N MET A 3 -8.14 -9.71 -2.06
CA MET A 3 -7.31 -8.60 -1.60
C MET A 3 -7.98 -7.75 -0.50
N LEU A 4 -9.27 -7.45 -0.66
CA LEU A 4 -10.05 -6.69 0.31
C LEU A 4 -10.20 -7.45 1.63
N ILE A 5 -10.44 -8.77 1.55
CA ILE A 5 -10.55 -9.62 2.73
C ILE A 5 -9.22 -9.65 3.49
N LEU A 6 -8.10 -9.74 2.77
CA LEU A 6 -6.76 -9.66 3.37
C LEU A 6 -6.57 -8.34 4.14
N PHE A 7 -6.92 -7.21 3.52
CA PHE A 7 -6.83 -5.89 4.15
C PHE A 7 -7.71 -5.78 5.40
N PHE A 8 -8.92 -6.34 5.38
CA PHE A 8 -9.78 -6.35 6.56
C PHE A 8 -9.21 -7.18 7.70
N ILE A 9 -8.62 -8.34 7.40
CA ILE A 9 -7.96 -9.16 8.42
C ILE A 9 -6.77 -8.41 9.02
N ILE A 10 -5.91 -7.82 8.18
CA ILE A 10 -4.76 -7.02 8.64
C ILE A 10 -5.23 -5.88 9.55
N THR A 11 -6.29 -5.18 9.15
CA THR A 11 -6.85 -4.06 9.93
C THR A 11 -7.42 -4.53 11.26
N ALA A 12 -8.19 -5.63 11.27
CA ALA A 12 -8.76 -6.20 12.50
C ALA A 12 -7.66 -6.64 13.49
N VAL A 13 -6.62 -7.32 12.99
CA VAL A 13 -5.47 -7.74 13.80
C VAL A 13 -4.71 -6.53 14.34
N SER A 14 -4.49 -5.51 13.52
CA SER A 14 -3.87 -4.25 13.91
C SER A 14 -4.63 -3.56 15.05
N ILE A 15 -5.96 -3.44 14.93
CA ILE A 15 -6.81 -2.85 15.97
C ILE A 15 -6.75 -3.69 17.25
N PHE A 16 -6.83 -5.02 17.13
CA PHE A 16 -6.72 -5.92 18.28
C PHE A 16 -5.37 -5.76 19.01
N MET A 17 -4.26 -5.70 18.27
CA MET A 17 -2.93 -5.50 18.84
C MET A 17 -2.76 -4.09 19.44
N MET A 18 -3.34 -3.07 18.80
CA MET A 18 -3.36 -1.70 19.32
C MET A 18 -4.01 -1.67 20.70
N ILE A 19 -5.20 -2.28 20.85
CA ILE A 19 -5.94 -2.33 22.12
C ILE A 19 -5.14 -3.13 23.15
N ARG A 20 -4.61 -4.30 22.77
CA ARG A 20 -3.88 -5.18 23.69
C ARG A 20 -2.57 -4.58 24.20
N LYS A 21 -1.83 -3.88 23.33
CA LYS A 21 -0.53 -3.28 23.67
C LYS A 21 -0.62 -1.81 24.09
N LYS A 22 -1.82 -1.20 24.01
CA LYS A 22 -2.06 0.25 24.21
C LYS A 22 -1.11 1.14 23.41
N GLN A 23 -0.64 0.64 22.27
CA GLN A 23 0.33 1.31 21.41
C GLN A 23 -0.39 1.71 20.12
N GLY A 24 -0.59 3.01 19.90
CA GLY A 24 -1.21 3.53 18.68
C GLY A 24 -0.45 3.18 17.40
N LEU A 25 0.84 2.87 17.52
CA LEU A 25 1.72 2.46 16.42
C LEU A 25 1.23 1.22 15.66
N TRP A 26 0.40 0.36 16.26
CA TRP A 26 -0.15 -0.78 15.52
C TRP A 26 -1.05 -0.34 14.35
N LEU A 27 -1.71 0.81 14.44
CA LEU A 27 -2.51 1.37 13.34
C LEU A 27 -1.67 1.82 12.13
N THR A 28 -0.35 1.94 12.25
CA THR A 28 0.50 2.21 11.07
C THR A 28 0.67 0.98 10.21
N VAL A 29 0.42 -0.22 10.73
CA VAL A 29 0.51 -1.49 9.99
C VAL A 29 -0.44 -1.52 8.78
N PRO A 30 -1.76 -1.24 8.90
CA PRO A 30 -2.65 -1.19 7.74
C PRO A 30 -2.27 -0.08 6.75
N VAL A 31 -1.79 1.08 7.23
CA VAL A 31 -1.30 2.17 6.37
C VAL A 31 -0.06 1.73 5.59
N ALA A 32 0.91 1.10 6.25
CA ALA A 32 2.12 0.59 5.64
C ALA A 32 1.84 -0.55 4.65
N ALA A 33 0.88 -1.43 4.96
CA ALA A 33 0.43 -2.47 4.05
C ALA A 33 -0.18 -1.88 2.77
N MET A 34 -0.97 -0.80 2.90
CA MET A 34 -1.56 -0.10 1.76
C MET A 34 -0.49 0.58 0.91
N PHE A 35 0.48 1.23 1.56
CA PHE A 35 1.62 1.83 0.88
C PHE A 35 2.46 0.80 0.13
N ALA A 36 2.79 -0.32 0.78
CA ALA A 36 3.54 -1.40 0.14
C ALA A 36 2.79 -1.99 -1.05
N TYR A 37 1.47 -2.16 -0.95
CA TYR A 37 0.65 -2.61 -2.07
C TYR A 37 0.76 -1.67 -3.27
N VAL A 38 0.63 -0.35 -3.06
CA VAL A 38 0.76 0.65 -4.13
C VAL A 38 2.16 0.61 -4.76
N VAL A 39 3.22 0.52 -3.96
CA VAL A 39 4.60 0.43 -4.47
C VAL A 39 4.81 -0.82 -5.31
N ILE A 40 4.28 -1.97 -4.86
CA ILE A 40 4.36 -3.23 -5.60
C ILE A 40 3.59 -3.12 -6.91
N GLU A 41 2.38 -2.54 -6.92
CA GLU A 41 1.63 -2.34 -8.15
C GLU A 41 2.39 -1.44 -9.13
N ILE A 42 2.94 -0.31 -8.66
CA ILE A 42 3.75 0.59 -9.49
C ILE A 42 4.95 -0.15 -10.09
N ALA A 43 5.63 -0.98 -9.30
CA ALA A 43 6.79 -1.77 -9.75
C ALA A 43 6.40 -2.89 -10.73
N MET A 44 5.19 -3.43 -10.60
CA MET A 44 4.66 -4.51 -11.43
C MET A 44 4.01 -4.01 -12.73
N VAL A 45 3.71 -2.71 -12.83
CA VAL A 45 3.23 -2.10 -14.08
C VAL A 45 4.39 -2.11 -15.09
N PRO A 46 4.29 -2.89 -16.18
CA PRO A 46 5.36 -2.99 -17.18
C PRO A 46 5.42 -1.78 -18.13
N ALA A 47 4.74 -0.68 -17.81
CA ALA A 47 4.87 0.54 -18.57
C ALA A 47 6.26 1.16 -18.27
N PRO A 48 6.99 1.63 -19.29
CA PRO A 48 8.16 2.45 -19.05
C PRO A 48 7.67 3.76 -18.42
N PHE A 49 7.70 3.85 -17.09
CA PHE A 49 7.42 5.07 -16.34
C PHE A 49 8.20 6.27 -16.93
N GLY A 50 9.41 6.00 -17.45
CA GLY A 50 10.22 6.96 -18.19
C GLY A 50 9.58 7.48 -19.47
N GLU A 51 8.86 6.66 -20.25
CA GLU A 51 8.13 7.14 -21.44
C GLU A 51 6.90 7.95 -21.06
N THR A 52 6.18 7.57 -20.00
CA THR A 52 5.02 8.34 -19.54
C THR A 52 5.45 9.72 -19.03
N VAL A 53 6.56 9.79 -18.30
CA VAL A 53 7.17 11.06 -17.89
C VAL A 53 7.64 11.84 -19.12
N ARG A 54 8.35 11.23 -20.08
CA ARG A 54 8.77 11.90 -21.33
C ARG A 54 7.58 12.43 -22.14
N PHE A 55 6.47 11.70 -22.21
CA PHE A 55 5.22 12.10 -22.86
C PHE A 55 4.59 13.31 -22.16
N ILE A 56 4.46 13.28 -20.83
CA ILE A 56 3.90 14.40 -20.04
C ILE A 56 4.76 15.65 -20.17
N PHE A 57 6.08 15.50 -20.14
CA PHE A 57 7.01 16.63 -20.20
C PHE A 57 7.42 17.01 -21.63
N SER A 58 6.88 16.37 -22.68
CA SER A 58 7.33 16.54 -24.08
C SER A 58 8.86 16.55 -24.22
N LEU A 59 9.54 15.73 -23.42
CA LEU A 59 10.98 15.53 -23.52
C LEU A 59 11.21 14.54 -24.68
N GLN A 60 11.39 15.09 -25.88
CA GLN A 60 11.74 14.35 -27.08
C GLN A 60 13.15 13.76 -26.99
#